data_AF-A0A1M3IH65-F1
#
_entry.id   AF-A0A1M3IH65-F1
#
_cell.length_a   1.000
_cell.length_b   1.000
_cell.length_c   1.000
_cell.angle_alpha   90.00
_cell.angle_beta   90.00
_cell.angle_gamma   90.00
#
_symmetry.space_group_name_H-M   'P 1'
#
loop_
_entity.id
_entity.type
_entity.pdbx_description
1 polymer ?
#
loop_
_entity_poly.entity_id
_entity_poly.type
_entity_poly.pdbx_seq_one_letter_code
_entity_poly.pdbx_strand_id
1 'polypeptide(L)'
;MAKAKLVFIVLLFVSSAALAQNEDTLIVYKLPQVNVNSTRNWSNDTVRYRYNQMKYYVTTILPYLDAADKVMAELDKQERDPAVSKRQRKNYLDEQEQIIHQRFDAEISKLNETQGVLLIKLIARQSATNIYSKLSEYKSTLYALRWQAWAKLHGFNLNRRYDPDDEPMLEHIMVSLGYPLPVAYGDREPVTQLTSY
;
A
#
# COMPACT_ATOMS: atom_id res chain seq x y z
N MET A 1 -18.50 -18.73 69.61
CA MET A 1 -17.43 -18.27 68.71
C MET A 1 -17.28 -19.26 67.58
N ALA A 2 -17.23 -18.70 66.38
CA ALA A 2 -17.46 -19.34 65.10
C ALA A 2 -16.63 -20.60 64.92
N LYS A 3 -17.37 -21.69 64.71
CA LYS A 3 -16.88 -22.95 64.19
C LYS A 3 -16.67 -22.83 62.69
N ALA A 4 -15.86 -23.77 62.23
CA ALA A 4 -15.98 -24.40 60.94
C ALA A 4 -15.47 -23.56 59.76
N LYS A 5 -14.14 -23.50 59.68
CA LYS A 5 -13.44 -23.48 58.38
C LYS A 5 -12.71 -24.80 58.21
N LEU A 6 -13.49 -25.84 57.94
CA LEU A 6 -12.98 -27.02 57.25
C LEU A 6 -14.20 -27.72 56.67
N VAL A 7 -14.01 -28.32 55.50
CA VAL A 7 -15.04 -28.97 54.67
C VAL A 7 -15.78 -28.00 53.74
N PHE A 8 -15.20 -27.81 52.56
CA PHE A 8 -15.88 -27.96 51.25
C PHE A 8 -14.85 -27.57 50.16
N ILE A 9 -13.77 -28.34 49.97
CA ILE A 9 -13.74 -29.29 48.84
C ILE A 9 -15.14 -29.80 48.55
N VAL A 10 -15.79 -29.28 47.49
CA VAL A 10 -16.74 -29.98 46.63
C VAL A 10 -17.18 -28.97 45.57
N LEU A 11 -16.70 -29.25 44.36
CA LEU A 11 -17.40 -29.13 43.08
C LEU A 11 -18.82 -28.56 43.09
N LEU A 12 -19.05 -27.74 42.07
CA LEU A 12 -20.33 -27.37 41.45
C LEU A 12 -21.08 -26.20 42.08
N PHE A 13 -21.39 -25.24 41.22
CA PHE A 13 -22.71 -24.64 40.93
C PHE A 13 -22.46 -23.22 40.44
N VAL A 14 -22.25 -23.04 39.13
CA VAL A 14 -23.32 -22.72 38.16
C VAL A 14 -23.88 -21.31 38.37
N SER A 15 -23.55 -20.49 37.36
CA SER A 15 -24.26 -19.30 36.90
C SER A 15 -24.56 -18.21 37.93
N SER A 16 -24.00 -17.02 37.72
CA SER A 16 -24.67 -16.00 36.91
C SER A 16 -23.87 -14.71 36.85
N ALA A 17 -24.05 -14.03 35.72
CA ALA A 17 -23.62 -12.71 35.33
C ALA A 17 -23.40 -11.69 36.45
N ALA A 18 -22.28 -10.96 36.37
CA ALA A 18 -22.27 -9.50 36.32
C ALA A 18 -20.83 -8.97 36.27
N LEU A 19 -20.47 -8.48 35.09
CA LEU A 19 -19.76 -7.22 34.78
C LEU A 19 -18.46 -6.83 35.51
N ALA A 20 -17.53 -6.45 34.63
CA ALA A 20 -16.46 -5.46 34.75
C ALA A 20 -15.13 -5.96 35.36
N GLN A 21 -14.30 -6.48 34.46
CA GLN A 21 -12.85 -6.55 34.58
C GLN A 21 -12.29 -5.12 34.71
N ASN A 22 -11.48 -4.87 35.73
CA ASN A 22 -10.46 -3.82 35.65
C ASN A 22 -9.24 -4.47 35.00
N GLU A 23 -9.22 -4.42 33.67
CA GLU A 23 -8.03 -4.76 32.89
C GLU A 23 -7.04 -3.62 33.06
N ASP A 24 -5.86 -3.94 33.59
CA ASP A 24 -4.69 -3.07 33.55
C ASP A 24 -4.54 -2.55 32.11
N THR A 25 -4.86 -1.27 31.93
CA THR A 25 -4.76 -0.63 30.62
C THR A 25 -3.29 -0.44 30.30
N LEU A 26 -2.68 -1.44 29.66
CA LEU A 26 -1.40 -1.28 28.98
C LEU A 26 -1.64 -0.30 27.82
N ILE A 27 -1.32 0.98 28.05
CA ILE A 27 -1.32 1.99 26.99
C ILE A 27 -0.12 1.68 26.08
N VAL A 28 -0.35 0.84 25.07
CA VAL A 28 0.59 0.65 23.96
C VAL A 28 0.44 1.85 23.04
N TYR A 29 1.16 2.93 23.34
CA TYR A 29 1.22 4.09 22.47
C TYR A 29 2.28 3.84 21.39
N LYS A 30 1.84 3.48 20.17
CA LYS A 30 2.73 3.41 19.01
C LYS A 30 3.08 4.85 18.62
N LEU A 31 4.24 5.33 19.05
CA LEU A 31 4.71 6.68 18.71
C LEU A 31 4.73 6.84 17.18
N PRO A 32 4.25 7.97 16.64
CA PRO A 32 4.42 8.26 15.22
C PRO A 32 5.92 8.33 14.95
N GLN A 33 6.38 7.58 13.95
CA GLN A 33 7.77 7.58 13.53
C GLN A 33 8.13 8.99 13.03
N VAL A 34 9.01 9.68 13.75
CA VAL A 34 9.56 10.96 13.33
C VAL A 34 10.82 10.67 12.52
N ASN A 35 10.77 10.93 11.21
CA ASN A 35 11.96 10.84 10.36
C ASN A 35 12.90 12.00 10.70
N VAL A 36 13.99 11.70 11.40
CA VAL A 36 15.08 12.66 11.62
C VAL A 36 15.84 12.77 10.31
N ASN A 37 15.58 13.84 9.55
CA ASN A 37 16.33 14.20 8.36
C ASN A 37 17.75 14.63 8.76
N SER A 38 18.63 13.67 9.05
CA SER A 38 20.07 13.92 9.09
C SER A 38 20.55 14.35 7.71
N THR A 39 21.44 15.34 7.64
CA THR A 39 22.05 15.79 6.39
C THR A 39 22.70 14.60 5.70
N ARG A 40 22.13 14.15 4.57
CA ARG A 40 22.59 12.95 3.87
C ARG A 40 23.97 13.17 3.27
N ASN A 41 24.92 12.35 3.68
CA ASN A 41 26.22 12.24 3.01
C ASN A 41 26.04 11.38 1.75
N TRP A 42 26.12 12.00 0.58
CA TRP A 42 26.05 11.29 -0.70
C TRP A 42 27.40 10.64 -0.99
N SER A 43 27.39 9.36 -1.42
CA SER A 43 28.59 8.67 -1.88
C SER A 43 29.17 9.31 -3.15
N ASN A 44 28.30 9.75 -4.06
CA ASN A 44 28.65 10.34 -5.35
C ASN A 44 27.55 11.32 -5.83
N ASP A 45 27.95 12.40 -6.50
CA ASP A 45 27.07 13.38 -7.14
C ASP A 45 26.08 12.74 -8.14
N THR A 46 26.48 11.67 -8.82
CA THR A 46 25.61 10.92 -9.75
C THR A 46 24.43 10.27 -9.02
N VAL A 47 24.68 9.69 -7.85
CA VAL A 47 23.63 9.07 -7.01
C VAL A 47 22.67 10.15 -6.49
N ARG A 48 23.22 11.29 -6.06
CA ARG A 48 22.42 12.47 -5.66
C ARG A 48 21.51 12.95 -6.79
N TYR A 49 22.05 13.08 -8.00
CA TYR A 49 21.28 13.50 -9.17
C TYR A 49 20.13 12.53 -9.48
N ARG A 50 20.41 11.21 -9.56
CA ARG A 50 19.39 10.19 -9.81
C ARG A 50 18.30 10.19 -8.76
N TYR A 51 18.67 10.32 -7.49
CA TYR A 51 17.71 10.42 -6.39
C TYR A 51 16.81 11.65 -6.53
N ASN A 52 17.39 12.83 -6.76
CA ASN A 52 16.62 14.07 -6.90
C ASN A 52 15.69 14.02 -8.10
N GLN A 53 16.15 13.47 -9.23
CA GLN A 53 15.35 13.29 -10.43
C GLN A 53 14.17 12.35 -10.19
N MET A 54 14.40 11.20 -9.55
CA MET A 54 13.32 10.28 -9.20
C MET A 54 12.36 10.91 -8.19
N LYS A 55 12.86 11.67 -7.21
CA LYS A 55 12.00 12.38 -6.24
C LYS A 55 11.11 13.40 -6.95
N TYR A 56 11.66 14.13 -7.92
CA TYR A 56 10.89 15.05 -8.75
C TYR A 56 9.82 14.30 -9.56
N TYR A 57 10.17 13.18 -10.22
CA TYR A 57 9.21 12.35 -10.95
C TYR A 57 8.10 11.82 -10.05
N VAL A 58 8.45 11.23 -8.90
CA VAL A 58 7.49 10.74 -7.91
C VAL A 58 6.56 11.86 -7.46
N THR A 59 7.10 13.03 -7.09
CA THR A 59 6.29 14.19 -6.66
C THR A 59 5.32 14.63 -7.76
N THR A 60 5.74 14.58 -9.02
CA THR A 60 4.90 14.92 -10.18
C THR A 60 3.71 13.98 -10.33
N ILE A 61 3.88 12.70 -10.00
CA ILE A 61 2.85 11.67 -10.21
C ILE A 61 1.98 11.40 -8.98
N LEU A 62 2.28 11.98 -7.81
CA LEU A 62 1.52 11.77 -6.58
C LEU A 62 0.02 12.06 -6.71
N PRO A 63 -0.45 13.13 -7.39
CA PRO A 63 -1.88 13.38 -7.52
C PRO A 63 -2.65 12.25 -8.20
N TYR A 64 -2.03 11.57 -9.18
CA TYR A 64 -2.64 10.42 -9.86
C TYR A 64 -2.58 9.17 -9.00
N LEU A 65 -1.48 8.97 -8.26
CA LEU A 65 -1.36 7.88 -7.30
C LEU A 65 -2.48 7.97 -6.26
N ASP A 66 -2.66 9.14 -5.63
CA ASP A 66 -3.71 9.34 -4.63
C ASP A 66 -5.13 9.11 -5.21
N ALA A 67 -5.35 9.44 -6.48
CA ALA A 67 -6.62 9.18 -7.16
C ALA A 67 -6.82 7.67 -7.42
N ALA A 68 -5.79 6.99 -7.93
CA ALA A 68 -5.82 5.55 -8.15
C ALA A 68 -6.02 4.78 -6.84
N ASP A 69 -5.33 5.19 -5.77
CA ASP A 69 -5.41 4.57 -4.45
C ASP A 69 -6.83 4.63 -3.87
N LYS A 70 -7.52 5.76 -4.04
CA LYS A 70 -8.93 5.91 -3.63
C LYS A 70 -9.84 4.96 -4.39
N VAL A 71 -9.67 4.85 -5.71
CA VAL A 71 -10.46 3.95 -6.55
C VAL A 71 -10.21 2.50 -6.17
N MET A 72 -8.95 2.11 -5.98
CA MET A 72 -8.57 0.77 -5.57
C MET A 72 -9.08 0.41 -4.18
N ALA A 73 -8.98 1.32 -3.21
CA ALA A 73 -9.49 1.09 -1.87
C ALA A 73 -11.01 0.86 -1.86
N GLU A 74 -11.76 1.60 -2.68
CA GLU A 74 -13.20 1.40 -2.81
C GLU A 74 -13.54 0.12 -3.56
N LEU A 75 -12.79 -0.22 -4.61
CA LEU A 75 -12.91 -1.49 -5.32
C LEU A 75 -12.67 -2.68 -4.37
N ASP A 76 -11.64 -2.61 -3.52
CA ASP A 76 -11.35 -3.65 -2.52
C ASP A 76 -12.45 -3.76 -1.46
N LYS A 77 -13.16 -2.68 -1.11
CA LYS A 77 -14.36 -2.76 -0.28
C LYS A 77 -15.50 -3.49 -0.99
N GLN A 78 -15.75 -3.14 -2.25
CA GLN A 78 -16.77 -3.82 -3.07
C GLN A 78 -16.45 -5.30 -3.29
N GLU A 79 -15.16 -5.67 -3.38
CA GLU A 79 -14.74 -7.08 -3.48
C GLU A 79 -15.10 -7.91 -2.24
N ARG A 80 -15.15 -7.27 -1.06
CA ARG A 80 -15.50 -7.91 0.22
C ARG A 80 -17.01 -7.98 0.47
N ASP A 81 -17.80 -7.25 -0.31
CA ASP A 81 -19.25 -7.25 -0.19
C ASP A 81 -19.88 -8.33 -1.10
N PRO A 82 -20.48 -9.40 -0.55
CA PRO A 82 -21.11 -10.45 -1.35
C PRO A 82 -22.34 -9.95 -2.14
N ALA A 83 -22.92 -8.81 -1.79
CA ALA A 83 -24.02 -8.21 -2.53
C ALA A 83 -23.57 -7.55 -3.84
N VAL A 84 -22.28 -7.25 -4.00
CA VAL A 84 -21.75 -6.56 -5.18
C VAL A 84 -21.22 -7.57 -6.20
N SER A 85 -21.91 -7.64 -7.33
CA SER A 85 -21.53 -8.51 -8.45
C SER A 85 -20.23 -8.06 -9.13
N LYS A 86 -19.54 -9.00 -9.78
CA LYS A 86 -18.35 -8.70 -10.61
C LYS A 86 -18.64 -7.64 -11.68
N ARG A 87 -19.84 -7.66 -12.26
CA ARG A 87 -20.26 -6.70 -13.28
C ARG A 87 -20.38 -5.28 -12.72
N GLN A 88 -20.93 -5.13 -11.52
CA GLN A 88 -21.01 -3.82 -10.85
C GLN A 88 -19.61 -3.27 -10.56
N ARG A 89 -18.70 -4.09 -10.03
CA ARG A 89 -17.30 -3.71 -9.81
C ARG A 89 -16.59 -3.26 -11.08
N LYS A 90 -16.81 -3.99 -12.18
CA LYS A 90 -16.28 -3.62 -13.49
C LYS A 90 -16.82 -2.27 -13.96
N ASN A 91 -18.14 -2.08 -13.92
CA ASN A 91 -18.76 -0.81 -14.33
C ASN A 91 -18.25 0.35 -13.47
N TYR A 92 -18.14 0.17 -12.16
CA TYR A 92 -17.55 1.14 -11.26
C TYR A 92 -16.13 1.52 -11.68
N LEU A 93 -15.27 0.54 -11.97
CA LEU A 93 -13.90 0.80 -12.42
C LEU A 93 -13.85 1.53 -13.77
N ASP A 94 -14.72 1.17 -14.71
CA ASP A 94 -14.84 1.84 -16.02
C ASP A 94 -15.27 3.31 -15.85
N GLU A 95 -16.24 3.59 -14.98
CA GLU A 95 -16.69 4.94 -14.65
C GLU A 95 -15.57 5.76 -13.97
N GLN A 96 -14.87 5.20 -12.99
CA GLN A 96 -13.79 5.88 -12.29
C GLN A 96 -12.59 6.16 -13.21
N GLU A 97 -12.25 5.23 -14.12
CA GLU A 97 -11.22 5.47 -15.13
C GLU A 97 -11.59 6.66 -16.01
N GLN A 98 -12.85 6.75 -16.44
CA GLN A 98 -13.32 7.89 -17.25
C GLN A 98 -13.24 9.21 -16.47
N ILE A 99 -13.63 9.22 -15.20
CA ILE A 99 -13.56 10.41 -14.33
C ILE A 99 -12.11 10.86 -14.15
N ILE A 100 -11.20 9.93 -13.85
CA ILE A 100 -9.77 10.21 -13.69
C ILE A 100 -9.21 10.75 -15.01
N HIS A 101 -9.51 10.09 -16.12
CA HIS A 101 -9.07 10.53 -17.44
C HIS A 101 -9.54 11.96 -17.72
N GLN A 102 -10.83 12.27 -17.56
CA GLN A 102 -11.34 13.62 -17.80
C GLN A 102 -10.71 14.68 -16.89
N ARG A 103 -10.46 14.34 -15.63
CA ARG A 103 -9.85 15.24 -14.66
C ARG A 103 -8.38 15.53 -14.98
N PHE A 104 -7.66 14.54 -15.48
CA PHE A 104 -6.20 14.56 -15.53
C PHE A 104 -5.62 14.42 -16.95
N ASP A 105 -6.44 14.37 -18.00
CA ASP A 105 -6.01 14.12 -19.38
C ASP A 105 -4.83 15.01 -19.82
N ALA A 106 -4.96 16.33 -19.59
CA ALA A 106 -3.95 17.31 -19.96
C ALA A 106 -2.64 17.20 -19.17
N GLU A 107 -2.66 16.55 -18.00
CA GLU A 107 -1.49 16.36 -17.16
C GLU A 107 -0.87 14.97 -17.37
N ILE A 108 -1.69 13.92 -17.50
CA ILE A 108 -1.26 12.55 -17.85
C ILE A 108 -0.57 12.53 -19.20
N SER A 109 -1.10 13.26 -20.19
CA SER A 109 -0.49 13.38 -21.53
C SER A 109 0.90 14.01 -21.52
N LYS A 110 1.27 14.72 -20.46
CA LYS A 110 2.60 15.34 -20.29
C LYS A 110 3.59 14.44 -19.56
N LEU A 111 3.14 13.31 -18.99
CA LEU A 111 4.02 12.40 -18.30
C LEU A 111 4.99 11.77 -19.30
N ASN A 112 6.28 11.80 -18.95
CA ASN A 112 7.25 11.02 -19.67
C ASN A 112 7.12 9.54 -19.32
N GLU A 113 7.77 8.72 -20.13
CA GLU A 113 7.78 7.27 -20.01
C GLU A 113 8.18 6.79 -18.60
N THR A 114 9.26 7.35 -18.04
CA THR A 114 9.74 6.99 -16.69
C THR A 114 8.73 7.34 -15.60
N GLN A 115 8.07 8.49 -15.70
CA GLN A 115 7.00 8.88 -14.77
C GLN A 115 5.81 7.92 -14.84
N GLY A 116 5.40 7.50 -16.04
CA GLY A 116 4.35 6.51 -16.23
C GLY A 116 4.72 5.14 -15.62
N VAL A 117 5.96 4.68 -15.83
CA VAL A 117 6.47 3.45 -15.21
C VAL A 117 6.45 3.54 -13.68
N LEU A 118 6.94 4.64 -13.12
CA LEU A 118 6.95 4.87 -11.68
C LEU A 118 5.52 4.90 -11.11
N LEU A 119 4.57 5.52 -11.79
CA LEU A 119 3.17 5.55 -11.36
C LEU A 119 2.59 4.13 -11.24
N ILE A 120 2.80 3.29 -12.24
CA ILE A 120 2.31 1.91 -12.20
C ILE A 120 3.00 1.11 -11.09
N LYS A 121 4.30 1.29 -10.88
CA LYS A 121 5.02 0.68 -9.75
C LYS A 121 4.44 1.12 -8.41
N LEU A 122 4.15 2.40 -8.23
CA LEU A 122 3.58 2.94 -7.00
C LEU A 122 2.15 2.47 -6.76
N ILE A 123 1.33 2.32 -7.80
CA ILE A 123 0.00 1.71 -7.67
C ILE A 123 0.12 0.25 -7.22
N ALA A 124 1.04 -0.52 -7.83
CA ALA A 124 1.32 -1.89 -7.44
C ALA A 124 1.86 -1.99 -6.00
N ARG A 125 2.68 -1.02 -5.59
CA ARG A 125 3.17 -0.85 -4.22
C ARG A 125 2.01 -0.58 -3.27
N GLN A 126 1.10 0.34 -3.56
CA GLN A 126 0.04 0.68 -2.62
C GLN A 126 -0.96 -0.46 -2.42
N SER A 127 -1.41 -1.08 -3.52
CA SER A 127 -2.42 -2.14 -3.44
C SER A 127 -1.84 -3.48 -2.99
N ALA A 128 -0.51 -3.64 -3.06
CA ALA A 128 0.18 -4.92 -2.89
C ALA A 128 -0.38 -6.06 -3.77
N THR A 129 -1.06 -5.74 -4.87
CA THR A 129 -1.68 -6.73 -5.76
C THR A 129 -0.85 -6.97 -7.02
N ASN A 130 -1.09 -8.09 -7.69
CA ASN A 130 -0.61 -8.30 -9.05
C ASN A 130 -1.45 -7.44 -10.01
N ILE A 131 -0.83 -6.49 -10.71
CA ILE A 131 -1.53 -5.56 -11.61
C ILE A 131 -2.06 -6.30 -12.84
N TYR A 132 -1.29 -7.28 -13.36
CA TYR A 132 -1.76 -8.09 -14.49
C TYR A 132 -3.07 -8.82 -14.16
N SER A 133 -3.20 -9.39 -12.96
CA SER A 133 -4.44 -10.08 -12.57
C SER A 133 -5.63 -9.12 -12.47
N LYS A 134 -5.46 -7.94 -11.86
CA LYS A 134 -6.53 -6.93 -11.79
C LYS A 134 -6.94 -6.44 -13.20
N LEU A 135 -5.97 -6.20 -14.09
CA LEU A 135 -6.25 -5.84 -15.50
C LEU A 135 -7.00 -6.95 -16.24
N SER A 136 -6.59 -8.20 -16.06
CA SER A 136 -7.22 -9.35 -16.71
C SER A 136 -8.64 -9.58 -16.21
N GLU A 137 -8.89 -9.35 -14.92
CA GLU A 137 -10.20 -9.52 -14.29
C GLU A 137 -11.19 -8.43 -14.71
N TYR A 138 -10.76 -7.16 -14.66
CA TYR A 138 -11.68 -6.03 -14.84
C TYR A 138 -11.76 -5.50 -16.27
N LYS A 139 -10.72 -5.67 -17.09
CA LYS A 139 -10.73 -5.24 -18.50
C LYS A 139 -10.89 -6.44 -19.42
N SER A 140 -9.79 -7.10 -19.73
CA SER A 140 -9.72 -8.34 -20.51
C SER A 140 -8.30 -8.90 -20.48
N THR A 141 -8.16 -10.21 -20.74
CA THR A 141 -6.85 -10.87 -20.84
C THR A 141 -5.97 -10.25 -21.93
N LEU A 142 -6.54 -9.91 -23.10
CA LEU A 142 -5.78 -9.28 -24.20
C LEU A 142 -5.26 -7.90 -23.80
N TYR A 143 -6.06 -7.12 -23.07
CA TYR A 143 -5.65 -5.82 -22.54
C TYR A 143 -4.48 -5.97 -21.56
N ALA A 144 -4.55 -6.94 -20.65
CA ALA A 144 -3.49 -7.24 -19.70
C ALA A 144 -2.19 -7.68 -20.41
N LEU A 145 -2.27 -8.51 -21.45
CA LEU A 145 -1.12 -8.94 -22.24
C LEU A 145 -0.42 -7.78 -22.94
N ARG A 146 -1.17 -6.83 -23.52
CA ARG A 146 -0.62 -5.61 -24.13
C ARG A 146 0.17 -4.79 -23.10
N TRP A 147 -0.41 -4.56 -21.94
CA TRP A 147 0.26 -3.83 -20.85
C TRP A 147 1.46 -4.57 -20.27
N GLN A 148 1.40 -5.90 -20.20
CA GLN A 148 2.52 -6.73 -19.77
C GLN A 148 3.69 -6.65 -20.75
N ALA A 149 3.41 -6.61 -22.06
CA ALA A 149 4.44 -6.44 -23.08
C ALA A 149 5.10 -5.05 -22.96
N TRP A 150 4.29 -4.00 -22.80
CA TRP A 150 4.79 -2.65 -22.54
C TRP A 150 5.66 -2.61 -21.28
N ALA A 151 5.21 -3.18 -20.17
CA ALA A 151 5.99 -3.21 -18.93
C ALA A 151 7.35 -3.91 -19.09
N LYS A 152 7.38 -5.05 -19.78
CA LYS A 152 8.62 -5.79 -20.06
C LYS A 152 9.60 -4.95 -20.88
N LEU A 153 9.12 -4.21 -21.87
CA LEU A 153 9.95 -3.29 -22.67
C LEU A 153 10.59 -2.20 -21.79
N HIS A 154 9.91 -1.79 -20.73
CA HIS A 154 10.34 -0.75 -19.80
C HIS A 154 11.06 -1.31 -18.56
N GLY A 155 11.45 -2.59 -18.60
CA GLY A 155 12.25 -3.22 -17.56
C GLY A 155 11.50 -3.59 -16.28
N PHE A 156 10.17 -3.75 -16.32
CA PHE A 156 9.40 -4.22 -15.16
C PHE A 156 8.31 -5.24 -15.55
N ASN A 157 7.69 -5.89 -14.55
CA ASN A 157 6.77 -7.01 -14.80
C ASN A 157 5.45 -6.86 -14.02
N LEU A 158 4.34 -6.62 -14.72
CA LEU A 158 3.01 -6.49 -14.10
C LEU A 158 2.49 -7.78 -13.46
N ASN A 159 2.97 -8.92 -13.94
CA ASN A 159 2.63 -10.23 -13.41
C ASN A 159 3.49 -10.64 -12.20
N ARG A 160 4.33 -9.73 -11.69
CA ARG A 160 5.01 -9.88 -10.41
C ARG A 160 4.41 -8.87 -9.42
N ARG A 161 4.24 -9.29 -8.16
CA ARG A 161 3.89 -8.35 -7.08
C ARG A 161 5.07 -7.40 -6.85
N TYR A 162 4.77 -6.15 -6.53
CA TYR A 162 5.79 -5.17 -6.17
C TYR A 162 6.62 -5.67 -4.98
N ASP A 163 7.93 -5.51 -5.06
CA ASP A 163 8.89 -5.94 -4.07
C ASP A 163 9.71 -4.73 -3.59
N PRO A 164 9.57 -4.28 -2.33
CA PRO A 164 10.25 -3.08 -1.85
C PRO A 164 11.78 -3.26 -1.80
N ASP A 165 12.27 -4.50 -1.69
CA ASP A 165 13.71 -4.79 -1.63
C ASP A 165 14.39 -4.59 -2.98
N ASP A 166 13.63 -4.72 -4.08
CA ASP A 166 14.12 -4.45 -5.44
C ASP A 166 14.20 -2.94 -5.75
N GLU A 167 13.58 -2.09 -4.94
CA GLU A 167 13.38 -0.66 -5.20
C GLU A 167 13.78 0.24 -4.01
N PRO A 168 14.97 0.07 -3.39
CA PRO A 168 15.34 0.73 -2.13
C PRO A 168 15.34 2.26 -2.23
N MET A 169 15.73 2.81 -3.39
CA MET A 169 15.75 4.25 -3.60
C MET A 169 14.33 4.82 -3.73
N LEU A 170 13.42 4.11 -4.38
CA LEU A 170 12.02 4.51 -4.50
C LEU A 170 11.34 4.45 -3.13
N GLU A 171 11.58 3.38 -2.37
CA GLU A 171 11.05 3.25 -1.00
C GLU A 171 11.51 4.37 -0.09
N HIS A 172 12.81 4.67 -0.09
CA HIS A 172 13.33 5.79 0.68
C HIS A 172 12.65 7.11 0.28
N ILE A 173 12.45 7.36 -1.02
CA ILE A 173 11.74 8.56 -1.49
C ILE A 173 10.31 8.59 -0.96
N MET A 174 9.55 7.49 -1.09
CA MET A 174 8.17 7.40 -0.63
C MET A 174 8.06 7.68 0.88
N VAL A 175 8.92 7.05 1.69
CA VAL A 175 8.99 7.30 3.13
C VAL A 175 9.32 8.77 3.43
N SER A 176 10.28 9.36 2.70
CA SER A 176 10.64 10.78 2.86
C SER A 176 9.52 11.76 2.50
N LEU A 177 8.57 11.31 1.67
CA LEU A 177 7.38 12.07 1.25
C LEU A 177 6.16 11.79 2.15
N GLY A 178 6.30 10.95 3.18
CA GLY A 178 5.20 10.61 4.10
C GLY A 178 4.34 9.43 3.66
N TYR A 179 4.81 8.62 2.70
CA TYR A 179 4.14 7.41 2.21
C TYR A 179 4.86 6.15 2.69
N PRO A 180 4.62 5.68 3.93
CA PRO A 180 5.22 4.45 4.44
C PRO A 180 4.75 3.23 3.64
N LEU A 181 5.41 2.09 3.85
CA LEU A 181 4.96 0.84 3.26
C LEU A 181 3.55 0.46 3.75
N PRO A 182 2.66 0.00 2.86
CA PRO A 182 1.34 -0.49 3.28
C PRO A 182 1.43 -1.68 4.23
N VAL A 183 0.44 -1.82 5.11
CA VAL A 183 0.33 -2.92 6.09
C VAL A 183 0.35 -4.31 5.41
N ALA A 184 -0.04 -4.39 4.13
CA ALA A 184 -0.01 -5.61 3.34
C ALA A 184 1.39 -6.23 3.18
N TYR A 185 2.46 -5.48 3.46
CA TYR A 185 3.84 -5.98 3.45
C TYR A 185 4.31 -6.50 4.81
N GLY A 186 3.47 -6.49 5.85
CA GLY A 186 3.80 -6.94 7.20
C GLY A 186 4.75 -5.99 7.93
N ASP A 187 5.52 -6.50 8.88
CA ASP A 187 6.51 -5.74 9.67
C ASP A 187 7.82 -5.46 8.90
N ARG A 188 7.77 -5.45 7.55
CA ARG A 188 8.94 -5.16 6.72
C ARG A 188 9.23 -3.68 6.77
N GLU A 189 10.40 -3.33 7.31
CA GLU A 189 10.95 -1.98 7.18
C GLU A 189 11.55 -1.82 5.77
N PRO A 190 11.28 -0.70 5.06
CA PRO A 190 11.91 -0.44 3.78
C PRO A 190 13.44 -0.34 3.95
N VAL A 191 14.21 -0.83 2.98
CA VAL A 191 15.67 -0.70 3.00
C VAL A 191 16.05 0.79 2.99
N THR A 192 16.29 1.34 4.18
CA THR A 192 16.45 2.79 4.39
C THR A 192 17.91 3.23 4.19
N GLN A 193 18.85 2.29 4.21
CA GLN A 193 20.28 2.56 4.09
C GLN A 193 20.74 2.38 2.64
N LEU A 194 20.84 3.49 1.90
CA LEU A 194 21.46 3.54 0.57
C LEU A 194 23.01 3.61 0.66
N THR A 195 23.61 2.82 1.57
CA THR A 195 25.04 2.91 1.95
C THR A 195 26.00 2.22 0.98
N SER A 196 25.53 1.72 -0.17
CA SER A 196 26.36 0.94 -1.09
C SER A 196 26.00 1.15 -2.57
N TYR A 197 25.93 2.40 -3.01
CA TYR A 197 25.93 2.78 -4.44
C TYR A 197 26.97 3.85 -4.72
#